data_AF-A0A522MPC2-F1
#
_entry.id   AF-A0A522MPC2-F1
#
_cell.length_a   1.000
_cell.length_b   1.000
_cell.length_c   1.000
_cell.angle_alpha   90.00
_cell.angle_beta   90.00
_cell.angle_gamma   90.00
#
_symmetry.space_group_name_H-M   'P 1'
#
loop_
_entity.id
_entity.type
_entity.pdbx_description
1 polymer ?
#
loop_
_entity_poly.entity_id
_entity_poly.type
_entity_poly.pdbx_seq_one_letter_code
_entity_poly.pdbx_strand_id
1 'polypeptide(L)' 'MPVAYATLPKKSANVSLAESLLIEAKDLGLNVSQAAEAGLARAVSEKRAEVWLKENAEAIACYNDYIEKNGLPLDEFRMF' A
#
# COMPACT_ATOMS: atom_id res chain seq x y z
N MET A 1 -7.75 -3.55 5.69
CA MET A 1 -8.37 -3.97 4.42
C MET A 1 -7.81 -3.10 3.31
N PRO A 2 -7.05 -3.61 2.33
CA PRO A 2 -6.69 -2.83 1.15
C PRO A 2 -7.99 -2.44 0.44
N VAL A 3 -8.19 -1.14 0.23
CA VAL A 3 -9.38 -0.66 -0.45
C VAL A 3 -9.21 -0.99 -1.93
N ALA A 4 -10.01 -1.92 -2.46
CA ALA A 4 -9.98 -2.24 -3.88
C ALA A 4 -10.65 -1.09 -4.65
N TYR A 5 -9.84 -0.18 -5.18
CA TYR A 5 -10.33 1.00 -5.92
C TYR A 5 -10.94 0.65 -7.30
N ALA A 6 -10.83 -0.61 -7.74
CA ALA A 6 -11.27 -1.07 -9.06
C ALA A 6 -12.80 -1.05 -9.29
N THR A 7 -13.61 -1.03 -8.22
CA THR A 7 -15.08 -1.06 -8.30
C THR A 7 -15.75 0.29 -7.99
N LEU A 8 -14.98 1.34 -7.75
CA LEU A 8 -15.50 2.65 -7.39
C LEU A 8 -15.76 3.53 -8.62
N PRO A 9 -16.79 4.41 -8.57
CA PRO A 9 -17.09 5.31 -9.68
C PRO A 9 -15.90 6.25 -9.94
N LYS A 10 -15.43 6.25 -11.19
CA LYS A 10 -14.26 7.03 -11.61
C LYS A 10 -14.65 8.49 -11.76
N LYS A 11 -13.92 9.37 -11.06
CA LYS A 11 -14.05 10.82 -11.24
C LYS A 11 -12.89 11.29 -12.11
N SER A 12 -13.20 12.03 -13.17
CA SER A 12 -12.17 12.67 -13.99
C SER A 12 -11.43 13.72 -13.15
N ALA A 13 -10.15 13.46 -12.86
CA ALA A 13 -9.24 14.44 -12.31
C ALA A 13 -8.38 14.97 -13.45
N ASN A 14 -8.23 16.29 -13.55
CA ASN A 14 -7.30 16.89 -14.49
C ASN A 14 -5.89 16.79 -13.87
N VAL A 15 -5.00 16.02 -14.50
CA VAL A 15 -3.66 15.74 -13.97
C VAL A 15 -2.63 16.30 -14.94
N SER A 16 -1.76 17.17 -14.45
CA SER A 16 -0.63 17.69 -15.21
C SER A 16 0.52 16.68 -15.17
N LEU A 17 0.80 16.05 -16.30
CA LEU A 17 1.92 15.11 -16.49
C LEU A 17 2.93 15.72 -17.48
N ALA A 18 4.19 15.27 -17.40
CA ALA A 18 5.22 15.68 -18.34
C ALA A 18 4.86 15.24 -19.76
N GLU A 19 4.98 16.16 -20.73
CA GLU A 19 4.64 15.91 -22.12
C GLU A 19 5.46 14.77 -22.74
N SER A 20 6.75 14.70 -22.41
CA SER A 20 7.64 13.62 -22.83
C SER A 20 7.14 12.23 -22.41
N LEU A 21 6.62 12.11 -21.19
CA LEU A 21 6.10 10.86 -20.65
C LEU A 21 4.75 10.48 -21.30
N LEU A 22 3.93 11.47 -21.68
CA LEU A 22 2.69 11.24 -22.43
C LEU A 22 2.97 10.76 -23.85
N ILE A 23 3.98 11.34 -24.51
CA ILE A 23 4.40 10.93 -25.85
C ILE A 23 4.91 9.49 -25.81
N GLU A 24 5.80 9.17 -24.86
CA GLU A 24 6.35 7.83 -24.69
C GLU A 24 5.26 6.80 -24.34
N ALA A 25 4.35 7.15 -23.42
CA ALA A 25 3.22 6.28 -23.08
C ALA A 25 2.31 6.02 -24.29
N LYS A 26 2.08 7.03 -25.13
CA LYS A 26 1.27 6.90 -26.34
C LYS A 26 1.97 6.06 -27.41
N ASP A 27 3.28 6.22 -27.58
CA ASP A 27 4.10 5.40 -28.48
C ASP A 27 4.08 3.92 -28.08
N LEU A 28 4.14 3.66 -26.77
CA LEU A 28 4.06 2.32 -26.18
C LEU A 28 2.63 1.77 -26.05
N GLY A 29 1.60 2.52 -26.47
CA GLY A 29 0.20 2.09 -26.39
C GLY A 29 -0.35 1.95 -24.96
N LEU A 30 0.25 2.63 -23.98
CA LEU A 30 -0.12 2.55 -22.57
C LEU A 30 -1.34 3.42 -22.25
N ASN A 31 -2.26 2.87 -21.46
CA ASN A 31 -3.41 3.60 -20.94
C ASN A 31 -2.99 4.47 -19.74
N VAL A 32 -2.63 5.73 -20.01
CA VAL A 32 -2.16 6.69 -19.00
C VAL A 32 -3.10 6.79 -17.80
N SER A 33 -4.43 6.81 -18.02
CA SER A 33 -5.40 6.87 -16.93
C SER A 33 -5.35 5.63 -16.02
N GLN A 34 -5.16 4.43 -16.59
CA GLN A 34 -5.07 3.19 -15.81
C GLN A 34 -3.73 3.12 -15.06
N ALA A 35 -2.64 3.51 -15.70
CA ALA A 35 -1.32 3.57 -15.07
C ALA A 35 -1.28 4.59 -13.92
N ALA A 36 -1.89 5.76 -14.11
CA ALA A 36 -2.01 6.78 -13.06
C ALA A 36 -2.87 6.30 -11.88
N GLU A 37 -3.99 5.63 -12.14
CA GLU A 37 -4.84 5.03 -11.10
C GLU A 37 -4.08 3.98 -10.28
N ALA A 38 -3.34 3.08 -10.95
CA ALA A 38 -2.52 2.08 -10.28
C ALA A 38 -1.37 2.70 -9.45
N GLY A 39 -0.68 3.71 -10.01
CA GLY A 39 0.38 4.43 -9.31
C GLY A 39 -0.14 5.17 -8.07
N LEU A 40 -1.28 5.83 -8.19
CA LEU A 40 -1.92 6.52 -7.06
C LEU A 40 -2.39 5.54 -5.99
N ALA A 41 -2.99 4.41 -6.38
CA ALA A 41 -3.43 3.38 -5.44
C ALA A 41 -2.25 2.79 -4.64
N ARG A 42 -1.09 2.59 -5.29
CA ARG A 42 0.16 2.17 -4.62
C ARG A 42 0.64 3.21 -3.62
N ALA A 43 0.81 4.46 -4.05
CA ALA A 43 1.28 5.54 -3.19
C ALA A 43 0.37 5.76 -1.97
N VAL A 44 -0.96 5.67 -2.16
CA VAL A 44 -1.93 5.75 -1.06
C VAL A 44 -1.80 4.57 -0.10
N SER A 45 -1.62 3.36 -0.62
CA SER A 45 -1.44 2.16 0.21
C SER A 45 -0.16 2.23 1.03
N GLU A 46 0.94 2.68 0.43
CA GLU A 46 2.23 2.89 1.11
C GLU A 46 2.10 3.92 2.24
N LYS A 47 1.54 5.09 1.94
CA LYS A 47 1.28 6.13 2.95
C LYS A 47 0.39 5.62 4.09
N ARG A 48 -0.64 4.84 3.77
CA ARG A 48 -1.51 4.24 4.80
C ARG A 48 -0.77 3.23 5.64
N ALA A 49 0.09 2.40 5.04
CA ALA A 49 0.91 1.45 5.77
C ALA A 49 1.88 2.18 6.71
N GLU A 50 2.51 3.27 6.27
CA GLU A 50 3.38 4.11 7.11
C GLU A 50 2.64 4.72 8.30
N VAL A 51 1.44 5.26 8.06
CA VAL A 51 0.59 5.82 9.12
C VAL A 51 0.18 4.74 10.11
N TRP A 52 -0.28 3.59 9.61
CA TRP A 52 -0.66 2.46 10.46
C TRP A 52 0.52 1.96 11.30
N LEU A 53 1.71 1.85 10.72
CA LEU A 53 2.93 1.48 11.43
C LEU A 53 3.25 2.45 12.57
N LYS A 54 3.09 3.75 12.35
CA LYS A 54 3.27 4.76 13.40
C LYS A 54 2.23 4.63 14.50
N GLU A 55 0.97 4.47 14.14
CA GLU A 55 -0.14 4.33 15.11
C GLU A 55 -0.04 3.02 15.92
N ASN A 56 0.49 1.95 15.33
CA ASN A 56 0.61 0.64 15.97
C ASN A 56 2.00 0.40 16.54
N ALA A 57 2.93 1.36 16.44
CA ALA A 57 4.31 1.20 16.90
C ALA A 57 4.39 0.80 18.39
N GLU A 58 3.59 1.45 19.24
CA GLU A 58 3.54 1.14 20.68
C GLU A 58 2.93 -0.24 20.96
N ALA A 59 1.87 -0.61 20.23
CA ALA A 59 1.25 -1.93 20.37
C ALA A 59 2.20 -3.05 19.91
N ILE A 60 2.91 -2.83 18.80
CA ILE A 60 3.94 -3.75 18.30
C ILE A 60 5.10 -3.85 19.28
N ALA A 61 5.57 -2.73 19.84
CA ALA A 61 6.65 -2.73 20.82
C ALA A 61 6.26 -3.48 22.11
N CYS A 62 5.06 -3.25 22.63
CA CYS A 62 4.53 -3.95 23.79
C CYS A 62 4.40 -5.46 23.54
N TYR A 63 3.91 -5.84 22.35
CA TYR A 63 3.82 -7.23 21.96
C TYR A 63 5.21 -7.87 21.79
N ASN A 64 6.17 -7.17 21.19
CA ASN A 64 7.54 -7.66 21.05
C ASN A 64 8.20 -7.88 22.42
N ASP A 65 8.06 -6.92 23.35
CA ASP A 65 8.57 -7.05 24.73
C ASP A 65 7.90 -8.22 25.47
N TYR A 66 6.60 -8.45 25.25
CA TYR A 66 5.90 -9.63 25.76
C TYR A 66 6.51 -10.93 25.21
N ILE A 67 6.78 -11.00 23.90
CA ILE A 67 7.40 -12.17 23.25
C ILE A 67 8.82 -12.41 23.76
N GLU A 68 9.62 -11.36 23.95
CA GLU A 68 10.98 -11.48 24.50
C GLU A 68 10.97 -12.01 25.94
N LYS A 69 9.98 -11.60 26.74
CA LYS A 69 9.86 -12.02 28.15
C LYS A 69 9.21 -13.39 28.33
N ASN A 70 8.22 -13.73 27.51
CA ASN A 70 7.36 -14.91 27.70
C ASN A 70 7.58 -16.00 26.64
N GLY A 71 8.39 -15.73 25.62
CA GLY A 71 8.53 -16.59 24.45
C GLY A 71 7.36 -16.42 23.47
N LEU A 72 7.42 -17.17 22.37
CA LEU A 72 6.35 -17.19 21.38
C LEU A 72 5.12 -17.90 21.97
N PRO A 73 3.96 -17.23 22.11
CA PRO A 73 2.76 -17.89 22.52
C PRO A 73 2.44 -18.95 21.47
N LEU A 74 2.24 -20.19 21.94
CA LEU A 74 1.96 -21.39 21.13
C LEU A 74 3.18 -22.04 20.45
N ASP A 75 4.42 -21.68 20.79
CA ASP A 75 5.60 -22.43 20.32
C ASP A 75 5.53 -23.92 20.71
N GLU A 76 4.92 -24.21 21.86
CA GLU A 76 4.67 -25.55 22.39
C GLU A 76 3.75 -26.42 21.53
N PHE A 77 2.98 -25.82 20.60
CA PHE A 77 2.08 -26.54 19.69
C PHE A 77 2.61 -26.58 18.24
N ARG A 78 3.84 -26.13 18.01
CA ARG A 78 4.47 -26.13 16.68
C ARG A 78 4.93 -27.54 16.31
N MET A 79 4.12 -28.24 15.51
CA MET A 79 4.53 -29.52 14.89
C MET A 79 5.35 -29.23 13.62
N PHE A 80 6.54 -29.81 13.53
CA PHE A 80 7.45 -29.76 12.37
C PHE A 80 7.31 -31.02 11.50
#